data_AF-A0A7L6ARH7-F1
#
_entry.id   AF-A0A7L6ARH7-F1
#
_cell.length_a   1.000
_cell.length_b   1.000
_cell.length_c   1.000
_cell.angle_alpha   90.00
_cell.angle_beta   90.00
_cell.angle_gamma   90.00
#
_symmetry.space_group_name_H-M   'P 1'
#
loop_
_entity.id
_entity.type
_entity.pdbx_description
1 polymer ?
#
loop_
_entity_poly.entity_id
_entity_poly.type
_entity_poly.pdbx_seq_one_letter_code
_entity_poly.pdbx_strand_id
1 'polypeptide(L)'
;MMPLSATKPFRRANMDAAALPRQTVQEPLRDSTHWNHVKPRTDDIIIATCYKAGTTLTQQIVNLLLNGGKDFAAMRTLSPWVESTLHAPPAEAIEALPSPAS
;
A
#
# COMPACT_ATOMS: atom_id res chain seq x y z
N MET A 1 -30.20 -40.18 -5.57
CA MET A 1 -29.79 -39.10 -6.49
C MET A 1 -30.34 -37.80 -5.94
N MET A 2 -29.52 -37.00 -5.25
CA MET A 2 -29.94 -35.72 -4.63
C MET A 2 -29.57 -34.55 -5.55
N PRO A 3 -30.40 -33.50 -5.67
CA PRO A 3 -30.08 -32.36 -6.53
C PRO A 3 -29.03 -31.46 -5.87
N LEU A 4 -28.07 -31.00 -6.67
CA LEU A 4 -27.09 -29.98 -6.28
C LEU A 4 -27.81 -28.65 -6.07
N SER A 5 -27.65 -28.08 -4.87
CA SER A 5 -28.14 -26.74 -4.52
C SER A 5 -27.41 -25.68 -5.35
N ALA A 6 -28.18 -24.83 -6.04
CA ALA A 6 -27.64 -23.74 -6.85
C ALA A 6 -26.84 -22.76 -6.00
N THR A 7 -25.56 -22.57 -6.35
CA THR A 7 -24.65 -21.64 -5.67
C THR A 7 -25.17 -20.21 -5.86
N LYS A 8 -25.44 -19.52 -4.74
CA LYS A 8 -25.85 -18.11 -4.72
C LYS A 8 -24.80 -17.27 -5.47
N PRO A 9 -25.18 -16.43 -6.46
CA PRO A 9 -24.20 -15.64 -7.19
C PRO A 9 -23.50 -14.67 -6.23
N PHE A 10 -22.16 -14.59 -6.36
CA PHE A 10 -21.36 -13.61 -5.63
C PHE A 10 -21.75 -12.22 -6.11
N ARG A 11 -22.57 -11.53 -5.31
CA ARG A 11 -22.99 -10.16 -5.59
C ARG A 11 -21.76 -9.27 -5.39
N ARG A 12 -21.12 -8.83 -6.48
CA ARG A 12 -20.20 -7.68 -6.44
C ARG A 12 -21.05 -6.48 -6.03
N ALA A 13 -20.94 -6.05 -4.78
CA ALA A 13 -21.42 -4.75 -4.40
C ALA A 13 -20.56 -3.72 -5.16
N ASN A 14 -21.20 -2.87 -5.97
CA ASN A 14 -20.58 -1.61 -6.37
C ASN A 14 -20.41 -0.78 -5.09
N MET A 15 -19.29 -0.95 -4.41
CA MET A 15 -18.89 -0.05 -3.34
C MET A 15 -18.38 1.22 -4.01
N ASP A 16 -19.18 2.27 -3.91
CA ASP A 16 -18.69 3.61 -4.18
C ASP A 16 -17.66 3.92 -3.08
N ALA A 17 -16.36 3.88 -3.43
CA ALA A 17 -15.27 4.00 -2.46
C ALA A 17 -15.34 5.33 -1.68
N ALA A 18 -15.93 6.36 -2.27
CA ALA A 18 -16.17 7.65 -1.64
C ALA A 18 -17.23 7.60 -0.51
N ALA A 19 -18.11 6.60 -0.52
CA ALA A 19 -19.19 6.43 0.46
C ALA A 19 -18.79 5.58 1.68
N LEU A 20 -17.61 4.95 1.67
CA LEU A 20 -17.13 4.18 2.82
C LEU A 20 -16.69 5.12 3.94
N PRO A 21 -17.01 4.82 5.22
CA PRO A 21 -16.56 5.62 6.33
C PRO A 21 -15.03 5.62 6.39
N ARG A 22 -14.42 6.78 6.14
CA ARG A 22 -12.98 6.98 6.29
C ARG A 22 -12.64 7.16 7.76
N GLN A 23 -11.79 6.30 8.30
CA GLN A 23 -11.25 6.44 9.65
C GLN A 23 -9.84 7.01 9.60
N THR A 24 -9.62 8.08 10.37
CA THR A 24 -8.27 8.58 10.67
C THR A 24 -7.70 7.77 11.82
N VAL A 25 -6.54 7.17 11.59
CA VAL A 25 -5.77 6.44 12.59
C VAL A 25 -4.61 7.30 13.07
N GLN A 26 -4.46 7.42 14.40
CA GLN A 26 -3.31 8.00 15.08
C GLN A 26 -2.95 7.13 16.30
N GLU A 27 -2.05 6.18 16.07
CA GLU A 27 -1.53 5.24 17.05
C GLU A 27 -0.03 5.48 17.22
N PRO A 28 0.60 5.03 18.34
CA PRO A 28 2.02 5.27 18.59
C PRO A 28 2.98 4.81 17.48
N LEU A 29 2.58 3.82 16.68
CA LEU A 29 3.37 3.27 15.57
C LEU A 29 2.87 3.69 14.18
N ARG A 30 1.71 4.37 14.10
CA ARG A 30 1.01 4.62 12.85
C ARG A 30 0.16 5.90 12.88
N ASP A 31 0.49 6.86 12.02
CA ASP A 31 -0.32 8.06 11.79
C ASP A 31 -0.73 8.13 10.31
N SER A 32 -2.02 7.92 10.06
CA SER A 32 -2.59 7.98 8.71
C SER A 32 -2.63 9.39 8.13
N THR A 33 -2.47 10.44 8.93
CA THR A 33 -2.49 11.82 8.44
C THR A 33 -1.28 12.17 7.58
N HIS A 34 -0.18 11.42 7.68
CA HIS A 34 0.98 11.56 6.80
C HIS A 34 0.63 11.38 5.32
N TRP A 35 -0.38 10.54 5.01
CA TRP A 35 -0.86 10.35 3.65
C TRP A 35 -1.47 11.61 3.03
N ASN A 36 -1.88 12.62 3.81
CA ASN A 36 -2.36 13.90 3.29
C ASN A 36 -1.25 14.70 2.58
N HIS A 37 0.02 14.36 2.82
CA HIS A 37 1.15 15.02 2.18
C HIS A 37 1.59 14.33 0.88
N VAL A 38 1.10 13.12 0.61
CA VAL A 38 1.39 12.38 -0.62
C VAL A 38 0.55 12.96 -1.75
N LYS A 39 1.18 13.39 -2.84
CA LYS A 39 0.51 13.71 -4.10
C LYS A 39 0.54 12.50 -5.04
N PRO A 40 -0.58 11.80 -5.25
CA PRO A 40 -0.59 10.61 -6.10
C PRO A 40 -0.19 10.93 -7.53
N ARG A 41 0.65 10.09 -8.11
CA ARG A 41 1.05 10.11 -9.51
C ARG A 41 0.44 8.93 -10.25
N THR A 42 0.43 9.00 -11.57
CA THR A 42 -0.20 7.97 -12.42
C THR A 42 0.56 6.65 -12.46
N ASP A 43 1.81 6.65 -12.02
CA ASP A 43 2.78 5.54 -12.04
C ASP A 43 3.18 5.07 -10.64
N ASP A 44 2.58 5.63 -9.58
CA ASP A 44 2.82 5.19 -8.22
C ASP A 44 2.30 3.77 -7.98
N ILE A 45 3.08 2.98 -7.23
CA ILE A 45 2.67 1.65 -6.76
C ILE A 45 2.48 1.71 -5.25
N ILE A 46 1.24 1.49 -4.80
CA ILE A 46 0.89 1.41 -3.38
C ILE A 46 0.77 -0.05 -2.95
N ILE A 47 1.56 -0.44 -1.95
CA ILE A 47 1.47 -1.77 -1.33
C ILE A 47 0.76 -1.61 0.01
N ALA A 48 -0.50 -2.05 0.07
CA ALA A 48 -1.32 -2.02 1.27
C ALA A 48 -1.57 -3.44 1.80
N THR A 49 -1.15 -3.71 3.04
CA THR A 49 -1.29 -5.01 3.68
C THR A 49 -1.67 -4.85 5.14
N CYS A 50 -2.41 -5.81 5.71
CA CYS A 50 -2.48 -5.92 7.17
C CYS A 50 -1.07 -6.11 7.77
N TYR A 51 -0.90 -5.69 9.03
CA TYR A 51 0.40 -5.80 9.69
C TYR A 51 0.89 -7.26 9.69
N LYS A 52 2.15 -7.46 9.29
CA LYS A 52 2.82 -8.76 9.13
C LYS A 52 2.20 -9.71 8.09
N ALA A 53 1.35 -9.24 7.19
CA ALA A 53 0.78 -10.05 6.11
C ALA A 53 1.64 -10.10 4.82
N GLY A 54 2.94 -9.81 4.91
CA GLY A 54 3.87 -9.93 3.78
C GLY A 54 4.22 -8.65 3.03
N THR A 55 4.15 -7.48 3.68
CA THR A 55 4.57 -6.18 3.09
C THR A 55 5.97 -6.25 2.49
N THR A 56 6.96 -6.71 3.28
CA THR A 56 8.36 -6.78 2.86
C THR A 56 8.60 -7.72 1.68
N LEU A 57 7.91 -8.88 1.66
CA LEU A 57 8.01 -9.81 0.53
C LEU A 57 7.43 -9.19 -0.74
N THR A 58 6.28 -8.52 -0.62
CA THR A 58 5.61 -7.86 -1.76
C THR A 58 6.46 -6.73 -2.31
N GLN A 59 7.05 -5.90 -1.44
CA GLN A 59 8.00 -4.85 -1.83
C GLN A 59 9.17 -5.39 -2.63
N GLN A 60 9.71 -6.56 -2.25
CA GLN A 60 10.83 -7.20 -2.94
C GLN A 60 10.44 -7.77 -4.31
N ILE A 61 9.25 -8.40 -4.40
CA ILE A 61 8.73 -8.87 -5.68
C ILE A 61 8.58 -7.70 -6.65
N VAL A 62 7.95 -6.60 -6.22
CA VAL A 62 7.80 -5.39 -7.06
C VAL A 62 9.16 -4.81 -7.45
N ASN A 63 10.11 -4.70 -6.52
CA ASN A 63 11.45 -4.21 -6.82
C ASN A 63 12.19 -5.08 -7.85
N LEU A 64 12.06 -6.41 -7.78
CA LEU A 64 12.64 -7.32 -8.76
C LEU A 64 12.02 -7.14 -10.15
N LEU A 65 10.70 -6.92 -10.22
CA LEU A 65 9.99 -6.72 -11.48
C LEU A 65 10.39 -5.40 -12.17
N LEU A 66 10.61 -4.33 -11.41
CA LEU A 66 10.92 -3.02 -11.95
C LEU A 66 12.42 -2.80 -12.18
N ASN A 67 13.23 -3.18 -11.20
CA ASN A 67 14.65 -2.79 -11.15
C ASN A 67 15.61 -3.98 -11.34
N GLY A 68 15.11 -5.22 -11.32
CA GLY A 68 15.94 -6.43 -11.35
C GLY A 68 16.87 -6.59 -10.13
N GLY A 69 16.75 -5.72 -9.12
CA GLY A 69 17.65 -5.63 -7.98
C GLY A 69 17.24 -6.51 -6.80
N LYS A 70 18.23 -7.10 -6.12
CA LYS A 70 18.06 -7.91 -4.89
C LYS A 70 18.46 -7.15 -3.61
N ASP A 71 18.61 -5.83 -3.67
CA ASP A 71 19.07 -5.08 -2.50
C ASP A 71 17.93 -4.84 -1.51
N PHE A 72 18.01 -5.53 -0.37
CA PHE A 72 17.05 -5.40 0.73
C PHE A 72 17.35 -4.20 1.63
N ALA A 73 18.59 -3.73 1.70
CA ALA A 73 19.01 -2.68 2.63
C ALA A 73 18.39 -1.32 2.27
N ALA A 74 18.16 -1.08 0.97
CA ALA A 74 17.59 0.17 0.46
C ALA A 74 16.06 0.22 0.43
N MET A 75 15.34 -0.82 0.88
CA MET A 75 13.90 -0.95 0.62
C MET A 75 13.05 0.17 1.26
N ARG A 76 13.46 0.72 2.40
CA ARG A 76 12.76 1.87 3.02
C ARG A 76 12.95 3.18 2.25
N THR A 77 14.02 3.29 1.48
CA THR A 77 14.27 4.45 0.61
C THR A 77 13.48 4.32 -0.69
N LEU A 78 13.42 3.11 -1.25
CA LEU A 78 12.69 2.83 -2.49
C LEU A 78 11.17 2.73 -2.30
N SER A 79 10.73 2.17 -1.17
CA SER A 79 9.32 1.94 -0.81
C SER A 79 9.10 2.30 0.66
N PRO A 80 8.98 3.60 0.97
CA PRO A 80 8.81 4.06 2.33
C PRO A 80 7.45 3.67 2.93
N TRP A 81 7.42 3.60 4.25
CA TRP A 81 6.20 3.34 5.01
C TRP A 81 5.62 4.67 5.49
N VAL A 82 4.75 5.27 4.66
CA VAL A 82 4.23 6.64 4.82
C VAL A 82 3.62 6.89 6.20
N GLU A 83 2.81 5.97 6.70
CA GLU A 83 2.12 6.11 7.98
C GLU A 83 2.98 5.78 9.21
N SER A 84 4.17 5.19 9.04
CA SER A 84 5.00 4.75 10.17
C SER A 84 5.51 5.95 10.97
N THR A 85 5.28 6.00 12.28
CA THR A 85 5.80 7.08 13.15
C THR A 85 7.25 6.84 13.58
N LEU A 86 7.71 5.58 13.59
CA LEU A 86 9.09 5.23 13.98
C LEU A 86 10.11 5.61 12.92
N HIS A 87 9.69 5.58 11.66
CA HIS A 87 10.54 5.76 10.49
C HIS A 87 9.85 6.65 9.44
N ALA A 88 9.01 7.59 9.90
CA ALA A 88 8.33 8.52 9.02
C ALA A 88 9.37 9.25 8.18
N PRO A 89 9.33 9.13 6.85
CA PRO A 89 10.12 10.04 6.03
C PRO A 89 9.54 11.44 6.20
N PRO A 90 10.37 12.51 6.21
CA PRO A 90 9.87 13.88 6.13
C PRO A 90 8.93 14.02 4.92
N ALA A 91 7.92 14.89 5.02
CA ALA A 91 6.96 15.10 3.93
C ALA A 91 7.66 15.44 2.60
N GLU A 92 8.74 16.22 2.66
CA GLU A 92 9.56 16.59 1.50
C GLU A 92 10.25 15.36 0.88
N ALA A 93 10.68 14.40 1.70
CA ALA A 93 11.33 13.19 1.23
C ALA A 93 10.34 12.25 0.53
N ILE A 94 9.09 12.19 1.00
CA ILE A 94 8.00 11.44 0.37
C ILE A 94 7.71 12.01 -1.03
N GLU A 95 7.60 13.33 -1.12
CA GLU A 95 7.35 14.02 -2.39
C GLU A 95 8.55 13.92 -3.35
N ALA A 96 9.78 13.86 -2.82
CA ALA A 96 10.99 13.76 -3.63
C ALA A 96 11.30 12.34 -4.14
N LEU A 97 10.49 11.33 -3.81
CA LEU A 97 10.72 9.96 -4.30
C LEU A 97 10.66 9.92 -5.83
N PRO A 98 11.65 9.28 -6.50
CA PRO A 98 11.59 9.07 -7.94
C PRO A 98 10.40 8.16 -8.27
N SER A 99 9.79 8.39 -9.44
CA SER A 99 8.80 7.45 -9.95
C SER A 99 9.46 6.08 -10.18
N PRO A 100 8.78 4.97 -9.88
CA PRO A 100 9.31 3.64 -10.17
C PRO A 100 9.44 3.33 -11.67
N ALA A 101 8.87 4.17 -12.56
CA ALA A 101 8.77 3.91 -14.00
C ALA A 101 9.48 4.95 -14.89
N SER A 102 10.28 5.84 -14.31
CA SER A 102 11.08 6.85 -15.03
C SER A 102 12.48 6.38 -15.41
#